data_AF-A0A4R2N452-F1
#
_entry.id   AF-A0A4R2N452-F1
#
_cell.length_a   1.000
_cell.length_b   1.000
_cell.length_c   1.000
_cell.angle_alpha   90.00
_cell.angle_beta   90.00
_cell.angle_gamma   90.00
#
_symmetry.space_group_name_H-M   'P 1'
#
loop_
_entity.id
_entity.type
_entity.pdbx_description
1 polymer ?
#
loop_
_entity_poly.entity_id
_entity_poly.type
_entity_poly.pdbx_seq_one_letter_code
_entity_poly.pdbx_strand_id
1 'polypeptide(L)'
;MPTLNWIGKDAVVKHHKNVPFRLLEPVPELSFRPADAGNLIVQGDNLHALKALLPRYAGQVKCIYIDPPYNTGNGGRIYSDNVNSPEIRQWLGEVVGKEGITFKQPPYALEL
;
A
#
# COMPACT_ATOMS: atom_id res chain seq x y z
N MET A 1 6.24 20.13 18.28
CA MET A 1 5.15 19.55 17.46
C MET A 1 4.76 18.22 18.07
N PRO A 2 3.46 17.89 18.19
CA PRO A 2 3.03 16.57 18.64
C PRO A 2 3.53 15.48 17.67
N THR A 3 3.81 14.28 18.19
CA THR A 3 4.26 13.13 17.39
C THR A 3 3.41 11.90 17.69
N LEU A 4 3.06 11.15 16.64
CA LEU A 4 2.38 9.86 16.75
C LEU A 4 3.42 8.74 16.71
N ASN A 5 3.45 7.86 17.71
CA ASN A 5 4.38 6.73 17.79
C ASN A 5 3.62 5.41 17.87
N TRP A 6 4.15 4.38 17.22
CA TRP A 6 3.58 3.02 17.21
C TRP A 6 4.69 1.99 17.03
N ILE A 7 4.40 0.74 17.39
CA ILE A 7 5.32 -0.38 17.24
C ILE A 7 5.66 -0.56 15.76
N GLY A 8 6.95 -0.63 15.43
CA GLY A 8 7.41 -0.84 14.05
C GLY A 8 7.50 0.41 13.18
N LYS A 9 7.19 1.59 13.70
CA LYS A 9 7.25 2.87 12.94
C LYS A 9 8.54 3.04 12.14
N ASP A 10 9.69 2.85 12.78
CA ASP A 10 11.00 3.01 12.14
C ASP A 10 11.23 2.03 11.00
N ALA A 11 10.75 0.79 11.14
CA ALA A 11 10.87 -0.22 10.12
C ALA A 11 9.98 0.08 8.92
N VAL A 12 8.72 0.49 9.15
CA VAL A 12 7.79 0.92 8.09
C VAL A 12 8.36 2.11 7.32
N VAL A 13 8.84 3.14 8.03
CA VAL A 13 9.43 4.34 7.43
C VAL A 13 10.68 4.02 6.59
N LYS A 14 11.45 3.00 6.96
CA LYS A 14 12.65 2.59 6.21
C LYS A 14 12.36 1.55 5.12
N HIS A 15 11.20 0.90 5.14
CA HIS A 15 10.89 -0.23 4.27
C HIS A 15 11.05 0.11 2.79
N HIS A 16 10.65 1.32 2.38
CA HIS A 16 10.78 1.77 0.99
C HIS A 16 12.24 1.73 0.48
N LYS A 17 13.26 1.74 1.35
CA LYS A 17 14.67 1.62 0.94
C LYS A 17 15.04 0.20 0.51
N ASN A 18 14.34 -0.79 1.05
CA ASN A 18 14.60 -2.21 0.78
C ASN A 18 13.83 -2.73 -0.43
N VAL A 19 12.78 -2.03 -0.85
CA VAL A 19 12.01 -2.42 -2.03
C VAL A 19 12.83 -2.11 -3.28
N PRO A 20 13.12 -3.08 -4.16
CA PRO A 20 13.90 -2.83 -5.36
C PRO A 20 13.12 -1.98 -6.36
N PHE A 21 13.84 -1.18 -7.14
CA PHE A 21 13.27 -0.55 -8.32
C PHE A 21 13.02 -1.62 -9.39
N ARG A 22 11.93 -1.47 -10.16
CA ARG A 22 11.58 -2.35 -11.29
C ARG A 22 11.21 -1.49 -12.50
N LEU A 23 11.52 -1.98 -13.69
CA LEU A 23 11.06 -1.38 -14.93
C LEU A 23 9.61 -1.81 -15.20
N LEU A 24 8.85 -0.93 -15.85
CA LEU A 24 7.54 -1.28 -16.40
C LEU A 24 7.75 -2.03 -17.72
N GLU A 25 7.17 -3.21 -17.81
CA GLU A 25 7.15 -4.00 -19.04
C GLU A 25 5.81 -3.77 -19.76
N PRO A 26 5.83 -3.31 -21.02
CA PRO A 26 4.59 -3.18 -21.77
C PRO A 26 4.03 -4.57 -22.10
N VAL A 27 2.70 -4.68 -22.04
CA VAL A 27 1.96 -5.89 -22.42
C VAL A 27 1.11 -5.53 -23.65
N PRO A 28 1.63 -5.72 -24.88
CA PRO A 28 0.99 -5.24 -26.11
C PRO A 28 -0.44 -5.76 -26.29
N GLU A 29 -0.70 -7.00 -25.90
CA GLU A 29 -1.99 -7.68 -26.01
C GLU A 29 -3.09 -7.08 -25.12
N LEU A 30 -2.71 -6.41 -24.03
CA LEU A 30 -3.62 -5.69 -23.13
C LEU A 30 -3.64 -4.18 -23.38
N SER A 31 -2.79 -3.71 -24.30
CA SER A 31 -2.64 -2.29 -24.60
C SER A 31 -3.69 -1.85 -25.61
N PHE A 32 -4.42 -0.78 -25.29
CA PHE A 32 -5.34 -0.12 -26.21
C PHE A 32 -4.76 1.25 -26.56
N ARG A 33 -4.46 1.46 -27.86
CA ARG A 33 -3.79 2.64 -28.44
C ARG A 33 -2.24 2.63 -28.30
N PRO A 34 -1.53 3.49 -29.05
CA PRO A 34 -0.07 3.59 -28.96
C PRO A 34 0.39 4.11 -27.59
N ALA A 35 1.67 3.87 -27.28
CA ALA A 35 2.27 4.16 -25.96
C ALA A 35 2.23 5.64 -25.54
N ASP A 36 1.98 6.57 -26.47
CA ASP A 36 1.88 8.00 -26.24
C ASP A 36 0.45 8.50 -25.94
N ALA A 37 -0.54 7.59 -25.86
CA ALA A 37 -1.94 7.92 -25.59
C ALA A 37 -2.22 8.58 -24.22
N GLY A 38 -1.20 8.68 -23.35
CA GLY A 38 -1.22 9.50 -22.12
C GLY A 38 -1.79 8.81 -20.87
N ASN A 39 -2.41 7.65 -21.01
CA ASN A 39 -2.96 6.87 -19.89
C ASN A 39 -2.15 5.57 -19.67
N LEU A 40 -2.08 5.12 -18.41
CA LEU A 40 -1.35 3.92 -18.02
C LEU A 40 -2.15 3.11 -17.01
N ILE A 41 -2.21 1.79 -17.22
CA ILE A 41 -2.66 0.82 -16.22
C ILE A 41 -1.44 -0.01 -15.84
N VAL A 42 -1.12 -0.08 -14.55
CA VAL A 42 0.01 -0.85 -14.01
C VAL A 42 -0.54 -1.98 -13.15
N GLN A 43 -0.17 -3.21 -13.46
CA GLN A 43 -0.45 -4.37 -12.62
C GLN A 43 0.75 -4.67 -11.72
N GLY A 44 0.51 -4.81 -10.42
CA GLY A 44 1.53 -5.22 -9.46
C GLY A 44 1.27 -4.68 -8.05
N ASP A 45 2.20 -4.96 -7.16
CA ASP A 45 2.26 -4.32 -5.85
C ASP A 45 2.42 -2.80 -5.99
N ASN A 46 1.64 -2.04 -5.24
CA ASN A 46 1.54 -0.59 -5.43
C ASN A 46 2.85 0.14 -5.09
N LEU A 47 3.65 -0.33 -4.13
CA LEU A 47 4.91 0.29 -3.75
C LEU A 47 5.98 0.08 -4.83
N HIS A 48 5.99 -1.09 -5.47
CA HIS A 48 6.82 -1.34 -6.65
C HIS A 48 6.39 -0.49 -7.84
N ALA A 49 5.08 -0.40 -8.11
CA ALA A 49 4.54 0.41 -9.20
C ALA A 49 4.88 1.89 -9.01
N LEU A 50 4.65 2.45 -7.83
CA LEU A 50 4.97 3.84 -7.52
C LEU A 50 6.47 4.13 -7.70
N LYS A 51 7.35 3.21 -7.27
CA LYS A 51 8.80 3.32 -7.50
C LYS A 51 9.17 3.34 -8.98
N ALA A 52 8.56 2.49 -9.79
CA ALA A 52 8.78 2.45 -11.23
C ALA A 52 8.37 3.77 -11.91
N LEU A 53 7.34 4.44 -11.38
CA LEU A 53 6.81 5.70 -11.91
C LEU A 53 7.62 6.94 -11.49
N LEU A 54 8.40 6.87 -10.40
CA LEU A 54 9.14 8.01 -9.86
C LEU A 54 9.99 8.76 -10.90
N PRO A 55 10.81 8.11 -11.76
CA PRO A 55 11.67 8.82 -12.70
C PRO A 55 10.90 9.69 -13.71
N ARG A 56 9.63 9.34 -14.00
CA ARG A 56 8.83 10.00 -15.03
C ARG A 56 7.77 10.94 -14.48
N TYR A 57 7.20 10.65 -13.30
CA TYR A 57 6.00 11.34 -12.80
C TYR A 57 6.20 12.06 -11.45
N ALA A 58 7.40 12.01 -10.85
CA ALA A 58 7.67 12.74 -9.61
C ALA A 58 7.37 14.24 -9.77
N GLY A 59 6.61 14.80 -8.83
CA GLY A 59 6.21 16.21 -8.82
C GLY A 59 5.16 16.61 -9.86
N GLN A 60 4.63 15.67 -10.66
CA GLN A 60 3.70 15.97 -11.76
C GLN A 60 2.25 15.53 -11.50
N VAL A 61 2.01 14.75 -10.44
CA VAL A 61 0.68 14.23 -10.12
C VAL A 61 -0.17 15.33 -9.49
N LYS A 62 -1.24 15.74 -10.19
CA LYS A 62 -2.17 16.79 -9.72
C LYS A 62 -3.12 16.30 -8.61
N CYS A 63 -3.55 15.05 -8.68
CA CYS A 63 -4.52 14.47 -7.77
C CYS A 63 -4.25 12.98 -7.59
N ILE A 64 -4.39 12.49 -6.36
CA ILE A 64 -4.32 11.07 -6.02
C ILE A 64 -5.65 10.71 -5.35
N TYR A 65 -6.29 9.67 -5.86
CA TYR A 65 -7.46 9.05 -5.24
C TYR A 65 -7.11 7.60 -4.90
N ILE A 66 -7.30 7.21 -3.65
CA ILE A 66 -7.08 5.84 -3.16
C ILE A 66 -8.23 5.44 -2.24
N ASP A 67 -8.58 4.16 -2.30
CA ASP A 67 -9.53 3.50 -1.39
C ASP A 67 -8.82 2.31 -0.70
N PRO A 68 -7.93 2.57 0.27
CA PRO A 68 -7.18 1.51 0.94
C PRO A 68 -8.08 0.71 1.91
N PRO A 69 -7.69 -0.50 2.33
CA PRO A 69 -8.44 -1.26 3.33
C PRO A 69 -8.56 -0.49 4.66
N TYR A 70 -9.77 -0.41 5.20
CA TYR A 70 -10.08 0.38 6.41
C TYR A 70 -9.72 -0.33 7.71
N ASN A 71 -9.39 -1.62 7.66
CA ASN A 71 -9.01 -2.42 8.83
C ASN A 71 -10.11 -2.43 9.92
N THR A 72 -11.38 -2.58 9.54
CA THR A 72 -12.50 -2.52 10.51
C THR A 72 -12.70 -3.83 11.28
N GLY A 73 -12.06 -4.92 10.86
CA GLY A 73 -12.20 -6.24 11.45
C GLY A 73 -13.45 -7.01 10.97
N ASN A 74 -14.30 -6.39 10.13
CA ASN A 74 -15.56 -6.98 9.66
C ASN A 74 -15.42 -7.63 8.28
N GLY A 75 -15.20 -8.94 8.24
CA GLY A 75 -15.03 -9.72 7.01
C GLY A 75 -16.30 -9.94 6.15
N GLY A 76 -17.41 -9.24 6.44
CA GLY A 76 -18.71 -9.45 5.79
C GLY A 76 -18.96 -8.63 4.51
N ARG A 77 -17.96 -7.91 4.00
CA ARG A 77 -18.07 -7.07 2.79
C ARG A 77 -17.58 -7.80 1.54
N ILE A 78 -18.09 -7.38 0.37
CA ILE A 78 -17.73 -7.93 -0.96
C ILE A 78 -16.22 -7.74 -1.24
N TYR A 79 -15.62 -6.71 -0.64
CA TYR A 79 -14.17 -6.54 -0.57
C TYR A 79 -13.73 -6.69 0.88
N SER A 80 -12.74 -7.56 1.09
CA SER A 80 -12.17 -7.75 2.42
C SER A 80 -11.42 -6.48 2.83
N ASP A 81 -11.90 -5.85 3.89
CA ASP A 81 -11.32 -4.67 4.51
C ASP A 81 -10.17 -5.01 5.48
N ASN A 82 -9.89 -6.31 5.64
CA ASN A 82 -8.81 -6.82 6.46
C ASN A 82 -7.51 -6.85 5.64
N VAL A 83 -6.39 -6.62 6.32
CA VAL A 83 -5.05 -6.79 5.76
C VAL A 83 -4.77 -8.28 5.55
N ASN A 84 -5.21 -8.80 4.41
CA ASN A 84 -5.27 -10.23 4.13
C ASN A 84 -4.24 -10.75 3.15
N SER A 85 -3.48 -9.87 2.50
CA SER A 85 -2.35 -10.29 1.66
C SER A 85 -1.39 -11.15 2.51
N PRO A 86 -1.11 -12.40 2.07
CA PRO A 86 -0.15 -13.27 2.74
C PRO A 86 1.22 -12.61 2.92
N GLU A 87 1.66 -11.87 1.90
CA GLU A 87 2.94 -11.17 1.86
C GLU A 87 3.00 -10.06 2.91
N ILE A 88 1.94 -9.24 3.01
CA ILE A 88 1.87 -8.17 4.01
C ILE A 88 1.78 -8.76 5.43
N ARG A 89 1.01 -9.85 5.62
CA ARG A 89 0.90 -10.50 6.93
C ARG A 89 2.22 -11.11 7.38
N GLN A 90 2.94 -11.78 6.48
CA GLN A 90 4.27 -12.31 6.78
C GLN A 90 5.22 -11.18 7.15
N TRP A 91 5.29 -10.14 6.32
CA TRP A 91 6.18 -9.00 6.56
C TRP A 91 5.87 -8.30 7.89
N LEU A 92 4.58 -8.05 8.19
CA LEU A 92 4.18 -7.49 9.48
C LEU A 92 4.55 -8.41 10.65
N GLY A 93 4.35 -9.72 10.51
CA GLY A 93 4.73 -10.68 11.55
C GLY A 93 6.23 -10.68 11.86
N GLU A 94 7.06 -10.56 10.83
CA GLU A 94 8.52 -10.46 10.97
C GLU A 94 8.97 -9.11 11.57
N VAL A 95 8.33 -8.02 11.16
CA VAL A 95 8.78 -6.66 11.47
C VAL A 95 8.24 -6.12 12.79
N VAL A 96 6.98 -6.39 13.12
CA VAL A 96 6.31 -5.83 14.31
C VAL A 96 5.98 -6.89 15.37
N GLY A 97 6.24 -8.17 15.07
CA GLY A 97 5.94 -9.29 15.95
C GLY A 97 4.43 -9.47 16.15
N LYS A 98 4.04 -10.53 16.88
CA LYS A 98 2.62 -10.86 17.14
C LYS A 98 1.83 -9.72 17.78
N GLU A 99 2.48 -8.94 18.63
CA GLU A 99 1.84 -7.83 19.35
C GLU A 99 1.45 -6.69 18.42
N GLY A 100 2.28 -6.37 17.42
CA GLY A 100 1.99 -5.34 16.41
C GLY A 100 0.95 -5.74 15.35
N ILE A 101 0.57 -7.02 15.28
CA ILE A 101 -0.50 -7.54 14.40
C ILE A 101 -1.82 -7.74 15.14
N THR A 102 -1.84 -7.51 16.47
CA THR A 102 -3.06 -7.66 17.25
C THR A 102 -3.96 -6.47 16.98
N PHE A 103 -4.86 -6.60 16.00
CA PHE A 103 -5.95 -5.66 15.74
C PHE A 103 -7.04 -5.78 16.83
N LYS A 104 -6.67 -5.67 18.11
CA LYS A 104 -7.67 -5.43 19.15
C LYS A 104 -8.09 -3.98 18.97
N GLN A 105 -9.34 -3.74 18.58
CA GLN A 105 -9.96 -2.44 18.82
C GLN A 105 -9.64 -2.08 20.28
N PRO A 106 -9.10 -0.88 20.55
CA PRO A 106 -9.03 -0.42 21.92
C PRO A 106 -10.45 -0.47 22.50
N PRO A 107 -10.65 -0.90 23.76
CA PRO A 107 -11.98 -1.08 24.37
C PRO A 107 -12.75 0.24 24.55
N TYR A 108 -12.24 1.36 24.04
CA TYR A 108 -12.84 2.67 24.16
C TYR A 108 -13.56 3.00 22.85
N ALA A 109 -14.82 2.55 22.75
CA ALA A 109 -15.79 3.23 21.92
C ALA A 109 -15.95 4.65 22.48
N LEU A 110 -15.42 5.65 21.79
CA LEU A 110 -15.82 7.03 22.01
C LEU A 110 -17.13 7.22 21.24
N GLU A 111 -18.24 7.12 21.95
CA GLU A 111 -19.52 7.65 21.47
C GLU A 111 -19.53 9.18 21.68
N LEU A 112 -20.21 9.89 20.77
CA LEU A 112 -20.50 11.32 20.90
C LEU A 112 -21.61 11.56 21.94
#